data_AF-A0A4U0NG53-F1
#
_entry.id   AF-A0A4U0NG53-F1
#
_cell.length_a   1.000
_cell.length_b   1.000
_cell.length_c   1.000
_cell.angle_alpha   90.00
_cell.angle_beta   90.00
_cell.angle_gamma   90.00
#
_symmetry.space_group_name_H-M   'P 1'
#
loop_
_entity.id
_entity.type
_entity.pdbx_description
1 polymer ?
#
loop_
_entity_poly.entity_id
_entity_poly.type
_entity_poly.pdbx_seq_one_letter_code
_entity_poly.pdbx_strand_id
1 'polypeptide(L)'
;MSGNLVHGGAVISCPHGGRALSSTAAGRTGSGVRIDGAAVSTAVDVFTVSGCPHSVDHLPQPCTSIRWTPHTDNDAVRIDGVPVLLDTTAAMCFSAGLVPQGPPIVASVHQGQQVRQGRNGHQGVSSR
;
A
#
# COMPACT_ATOMS: atom_id res chain seq x y z
N MET A 1 -12.24 -12.92 0.83
CA MET A 1 -11.03 -12.17 1.23
C MET A 1 -11.41 -11.05 2.16
N SER A 2 -10.60 -10.79 3.19
CA SER A 2 -10.71 -9.61 4.05
C SER A 2 -9.36 -8.93 4.13
N GLY A 3 -9.35 -7.61 4.25
CA GLY A 3 -8.15 -6.79 4.27
C GLY A 3 -8.45 -5.37 3.78
N ASN A 4 -7.56 -4.44 4.08
CA ASN A 4 -7.66 -3.08 3.57
C ASN A 4 -7.01 -2.99 2.19
N LEU A 5 -7.57 -2.15 1.32
CA LEU A 5 -6.98 -1.89 0.01
C LEU A 5 -5.61 -1.24 0.17
N VAL A 6 -4.60 -1.77 -0.52
CA VAL A 6 -3.31 -1.10 -0.67
C VAL A 6 -3.52 0.05 -1.65
N HIS A 7 -3.04 1.23 -1.29
CA HIS A 7 -3.11 2.43 -2.14
C HIS A 7 -1.78 3.19 -2.07
N GLY A 8 -1.62 4.23 -2.88
CA GLY A 8 -0.37 5.00 -2.97
C GLY A 8 0.10 5.67 -1.67
N GLY A 9 -0.74 5.72 -0.63
CA GLY A 9 -0.37 6.20 0.71
C GLY A 9 0.13 5.11 1.67
N ALA A 10 0.00 3.83 1.30
CA ALA A 10 0.40 2.71 2.15
C ALA A 10 1.90 2.74 2.45
N VAL A 11 2.26 2.50 3.70
CA VAL A 11 3.67 2.40 4.11
C VAL A 11 4.07 0.93 4.03
N ILE A 12 4.97 0.63 3.10
CA ILE A 12 5.42 -0.74 2.84
C ILE A 12 6.92 -0.83 3.07
N SER A 13 7.37 -1.86 3.78
CA SER A 13 8.78 -2.13 4.01
C SER A 13 9.13 -3.59 3.81
N CYS A 14 10.36 -3.87 3.39
CA CYS A 14 10.91 -5.22 3.45
C CYS A 14 11.22 -5.58 4.93
N PRO A 15 11.35 -6.87 5.28
CA PRO A 15 11.60 -7.28 6.66
C PRO A 15 12.97 -6.84 7.20
N HIS A 16 13.83 -6.31 6.34
CA HIS A 16 15.17 -5.85 6.68
C HIS A 16 15.28 -4.33 6.89
N GLY A 17 14.17 -3.59 6.76
CA GLY A 17 14.11 -2.15 7.03
C GLY A 17 14.17 -1.24 5.79
N GLY A 18 14.28 -1.79 4.58
CA GLY A 18 14.12 -1.04 3.33
C GLY A 18 12.69 -0.60 3.08
N ARG A 19 12.48 0.50 2.36
CA ARG A 19 11.16 1.04 2.01
C ARG A 19 10.78 0.68 0.58
N ALA A 20 9.50 0.35 0.38
CA ALA A 20 8.97 0.07 -0.94
C ALA A 20 8.10 1.22 -1.44
N LEU A 21 8.27 1.56 -2.72
CA LEU A 21 7.41 2.49 -3.45
C LEU A 21 6.76 1.74 -4.61
N SER A 22 5.44 1.82 -4.70
CA SER A 22 4.70 1.30 -5.86
C SER A 22 4.79 2.29 -7.03
N SER A 23 4.66 1.79 -8.25
CA SER A 23 4.49 2.63 -9.45
C SER A 23 3.28 3.55 -9.35
N THR A 24 2.23 3.11 -8.66
CA THR A 24 1.06 3.92 -8.29
C THR A 24 1.40 5.07 -7.33
N ALA A 25 2.13 4.79 -6.24
CA ALA A 25 2.58 5.83 -5.30
C ALA A 25 3.50 6.87 -5.98
N ALA A 26 4.30 6.43 -6.97
CA ALA A 26 5.16 7.29 -7.77
C ALA A 26 4.40 8.07 -8.88
N GLY A 27 3.08 7.92 -9.01
CA GLY A 27 2.28 8.57 -10.04
C GLY A 27 2.59 8.11 -11.48
N ARG A 28 3.28 6.98 -11.64
CA ARG A 28 3.71 6.43 -12.95
C ARG A 28 2.66 5.50 -13.55
N THR A 29 1.92 4.82 -12.68
CA THR A 29 0.75 4.02 -13.00
C THR A 29 -0.35 4.43 -12.02
N GLY A 30 -1.56 3.93 -12.20
CA GLY A 30 -2.60 4.13 -11.20
C GLY A 30 -3.96 3.80 -11.76
N SER A 31 -4.75 3.10 -10.96
CA SER A 31 -6.19 3.05 -11.18
C SER A 31 -6.79 4.47 -11.13
N GLY A 32 -7.85 4.71 -11.88
CA GLY A 32 -8.72 5.88 -11.67
C GLY A 32 -9.43 5.87 -10.31
N VAL A 33 -9.49 4.72 -9.62
CA VAL A 33 -10.10 4.55 -8.31
C VAL A 33 -9.14 5.02 -7.22
N ARG A 34 -9.65 5.86 -6.32
CA ARG A 34 -8.90 6.48 -5.23
C ARG A 34 -9.60 6.27 -3.89
N ILE A 35 -8.80 6.15 -2.84
CA ILE A 35 -9.24 6.12 -1.43
C ILE A 35 -8.43 7.20 -0.72
N ASP A 36 -9.13 8.10 -0.04
CA ASP A 36 -8.53 9.26 0.63
C ASP A 36 -7.58 10.06 -0.29
N GLY A 37 -7.97 10.19 -1.57
CA GLY A 37 -7.21 10.90 -2.61
C GLY A 37 -6.03 10.12 -3.20
N ALA A 38 -5.65 8.97 -2.65
CA ALA A 38 -4.58 8.12 -3.14
C ALA A 38 -5.11 7.00 -4.05
N ALA A 39 -4.45 6.78 -5.19
CA ALA A 39 -4.84 5.72 -6.13
C ALA A 39 -4.65 4.32 -5.54
N VAL A 40 -5.62 3.44 -5.78
CA VAL A 40 -5.58 2.03 -5.34
C VAL A 40 -4.56 1.26 -6.15
N SER A 41 -3.76 0.45 -5.45
CA SER A 41 -2.77 -0.42 -6.08
C SER A 41 -3.38 -1.72 -6.58
N THR A 42 -2.96 -2.15 -7.76
CA THR A 42 -3.45 -3.36 -8.43
C THR A 42 -2.31 -4.33 -8.71
N ALA A 43 -2.65 -5.55 -9.16
CA ALA A 43 -1.68 -6.60 -9.47
C ALA A 43 -0.64 -6.24 -10.54
N VAL A 44 -0.86 -5.19 -11.34
CA VAL A 44 0.09 -4.72 -12.35
C VAL A 44 1.10 -3.71 -11.81
N ASP A 45 0.94 -3.24 -10.57
CA ASP A 45 1.89 -2.32 -9.97
C ASP A 45 3.25 -2.96 -9.71
N VAL A 46 4.29 -2.20 -10.02
CA VAL A 46 5.67 -2.56 -9.70
C VAL A 46 6.04 -1.95 -8.35
N PHE A 47 6.56 -2.76 -7.44
CA PHE A 47 7.02 -2.32 -6.12
C PHE A 47 8.55 -2.39 -6.06
N THR A 48 9.18 -1.22 -6.02
CA THR A 48 10.63 -1.08 -5.91
C THR A 48 11.03 -0.86 -4.46
N VAL A 49 11.99 -1.63 -3.96
CA VAL A 49 12.54 -1.47 -2.62
C VAL A 49 13.86 -0.72 -2.69
N SER A 50 14.03 0.27 -1.81
CA SER A 50 15.27 1.04 -1.65
C SER A 50 15.68 1.11 -0.18
N GLY A 51 16.98 1.36 0.06
CA GLY A 51 17.53 1.51 1.41
C GLY A 51 17.52 0.24 2.27
N CYS A 52 17.43 -0.95 1.67
CA CYS A 52 17.51 -2.21 2.40
C CYS A 52 18.97 -2.51 2.83
N PRO A 53 19.29 -2.60 4.13
CA PRO A 53 20.65 -2.84 4.62
C PRO A 53 21.03 -4.33 4.68
N HIS A 54 20.19 -5.23 4.16
CA HIS A 54 20.36 -6.67 4.33
C HIS A 54 21.69 -7.16 3.75
N SER A 55 22.41 -7.97 4.53
CA SER A 55 23.61 -8.66 4.12
C SER A 55 23.61 -10.09 4.67
N VAL A 56 24.28 -10.99 3.96
CA VAL A 56 24.54 -12.38 4.36
C VAL A 56 26.03 -12.58 4.30
N ASP A 57 26.65 -13.03 5.39
CA ASP A 57 28.10 -13.21 5.51
C ASP A 57 28.90 -11.96 5.06
N HIS A 58 28.44 -10.78 5.48
CA HIS A 58 28.99 -9.46 5.11
C HIS A 58 28.86 -9.07 3.62
N LEU A 59 28.24 -9.90 2.78
CA LEU A 59 27.94 -9.57 1.40
C LEU A 59 26.57 -8.88 1.30
N PRO A 60 26.45 -7.68 0.72
CA PRO A 60 25.17 -7.01 0.54
C PRO A 60 24.20 -7.86 -0.29
N GLN A 61 23.00 -8.09 0.24
CA GLN A 61 21.90 -8.81 -0.40
C GLN A 61 20.59 -8.01 -0.31
N PRO A 62 20.58 -6.72 -0.69
CA PRO A 62 19.43 -5.86 -0.50
C PRO A 62 18.20 -6.39 -1.24
N CYS A 63 17.04 -6.24 -0.60
CA CYS A 63 15.77 -6.36 -1.30
C CYS A 63 15.66 -5.23 -2.32
N THR A 64 15.27 -5.54 -3.55
CA THR A 64 15.09 -4.56 -4.63
C THR A 64 13.65 -4.51 -5.14
N SER A 65 12.86 -5.56 -4.89
CA SER A 65 11.47 -5.62 -5.34
C SER A 65 10.58 -6.39 -4.38
N ILE A 66 9.27 -6.18 -4.54
CA ILE A 66 8.21 -7.00 -3.92
C ILE A 66 7.37 -7.57 -5.05
N ARG A 67 7.05 -8.87 -4.99
CA ARG A 67 6.06 -9.49 -5.88
C ARG A 67 4.88 -9.96 -5.05
N TRP A 68 3.69 -9.71 -5.58
CA TRP A 68 2.44 -10.06 -4.95
C TRP A 68 1.82 -11.26 -5.67
N THR A 69 1.10 -12.09 -4.91
CA THR A 69 0.26 -13.16 -5.42
C THR A 69 -1.19 -12.71 -5.21
N PRO A 70 -1.74 -11.90 -6.13
CA PRO A 70 -3.10 -11.39 -6.00
C PRO A 70 -4.09 -12.54 -6.01
N HIS A 71 -5.20 -12.32 -5.35
CA HIS A 71 -6.31 -13.23 -5.43
C HIS A 71 -7.01 -13.11 -6.79
N THR A 72 -7.32 -14.24 -7.42
CA THR A 72 -7.85 -14.29 -8.80
C THR A 72 -9.18 -15.00 -8.93
N ASP A 73 -9.83 -15.34 -7.82
CA ASP A 73 -11.16 -15.95 -7.86
C ASP A 73 -12.22 -14.97 -8.40
N ASN A 74 -13.43 -15.48 -8.60
CA ASN A 74 -14.53 -14.69 -9.15
C ASN A 74 -15.02 -13.60 -8.19
N ASP A 75 -14.75 -13.76 -6.89
CA ASP A 75 -15.14 -12.83 -5.83
C ASP A 75 -14.07 -11.75 -5.58
N ALA A 76 -12.91 -11.84 -6.25
CA ALA A 76 -11.86 -10.84 -6.16
C ALA A 76 -12.32 -9.50 -6.72
N VAL A 77 -12.13 -8.44 -5.93
CA VAL A 77 -12.37 -7.06 -6.38
C VAL A 77 -11.35 -6.72 -7.48
N ARG A 78 -11.85 -6.18 -8.60
CA ARG A 78 -11.05 -5.84 -9.77
C ARG A 78 -11.31 -4.41 -10.21
N ILE A 79 -10.28 -3.77 -10.74
CA ILE A 79 -10.35 -2.47 -11.41
C ILE A 79 -9.87 -2.70 -12.83
N ASP A 80 -10.71 -2.37 -13.81
CA ASP A 80 -10.43 -2.60 -15.23
C ASP A 80 -10.03 -4.07 -15.54
N GLY A 81 -10.65 -5.01 -14.80
CA GLY A 81 -10.37 -6.44 -14.91
C GLY A 81 -9.13 -6.93 -14.14
N VAL A 82 -8.32 -6.02 -13.59
CA VAL A 82 -7.10 -6.34 -12.82
C VAL A 82 -7.42 -6.46 -11.32
N PRO A 83 -7.01 -7.54 -10.64
CA PRO A 83 -7.21 -7.67 -9.20
C PRO A 83 -6.56 -6.54 -8.39
N VAL A 84 -7.27 -6.05 -7.38
CA VAL A 84 -6.71 -5.11 -6.39
C VAL A 84 -5.78 -5.82 -5.41
N LEU A 85 -4.86 -5.08 -4.80
CA LEU A 85 -4.02 -5.59 -3.72
C LEU A 85 -4.64 -5.23 -2.37
N LEU A 86 -4.67 -6.20 -1.46
CA LEU A 86 -5.06 -6.03 -0.06
C LEU A 86 -3.82 -6.10 0.83
N ASP A 87 -3.87 -5.54 2.03
CA ASP A 87 -2.81 -5.69 3.04
C ASP A 87 -2.62 -7.16 3.49
N THR A 88 -3.60 -8.02 3.22
CA THR A 88 -3.55 -9.47 3.41
C THR A 88 -3.14 -10.25 2.15
N THR A 89 -2.96 -9.60 1.00
CA THR A 89 -2.50 -10.29 -0.22
C THR A 89 -1.09 -10.84 0.01
N ALA A 90 -0.90 -12.13 -0.24
CA ALA A 90 0.41 -12.78 -0.08
C ALA A 90 1.46 -12.09 -0.96
N ALA A 91 2.64 -11.86 -0.41
CA ALA A 91 3.73 -11.17 -1.10
C ALA A 91 5.09 -11.60 -0.58
N MET A 92 6.11 -11.37 -1.40
CA MET A 92 7.48 -11.77 -1.15
C MET A 92 8.45 -10.67 -1.59
N CYS A 93 9.38 -10.29 -0.71
CA CYS A 93 10.51 -9.44 -1.07
C CYS A 93 11.57 -10.26 -1.81
N PHE A 94 12.25 -9.65 -2.78
CA PHE A 94 13.31 -10.29 -3.57
C PHE A 94 14.58 -9.45 -3.63
N SER A 95 15.73 -10.12 -3.67
CA SER A 95 17.00 -9.47 -4.01
C SER A 95 17.12 -9.16 -5.51
N ALA A 96 18.19 -8.48 -5.92
CA ALA A 96 18.50 -8.27 -7.34
C ALA A 96 18.62 -9.58 -8.13
N GLY A 97 19.12 -10.64 -7.50
CA GLY A 97 19.20 -11.98 -8.08
C GLY A 97 17.90 -12.79 -8.01
N LEU A 98 16.78 -12.16 -7.66
CA LEU A 98 15.47 -12.81 -7.49
C LEU A 98 15.45 -13.92 -6.44
N VAL A 99 16.31 -13.81 -5.42
CA VAL A 99 16.26 -14.69 -4.25
C VAL A 99 15.14 -14.22 -3.31
N PRO A 100 14.23 -15.09 -2.83
CA PRO A 100 13.22 -14.73 -1.83
C PRO A 100 13.83 -14.29 -0.49
N GLN A 101 13.31 -13.20 0.08
CA GLN A 101 13.89 -12.51 1.25
C GLN A 101 12.89 -12.26 2.40
N GLY A 102 11.76 -12.99 2.43
CA GLY A 102 10.74 -12.84 3.48
C GLY A 102 9.58 -11.88 3.11
N PRO A 103 8.41 -12.02 3.74
CA PRO A 103 7.21 -11.26 3.39
C PRO A 103 7.40 -9.78 3.72
N PRO A 104 6.81 -8.86 2.93
CA PRO A 104 6.82 -7.44 3.27
C PRO A 104 5.92 -7.14 4.47
N ILE A 105 6.22 -6.04 5.13
CA ILE A 105 5.35 -5.44 6.15
C ILE A 105 4.53 -4.35 5.46
N VAL A 106 3.20 -4.43 5.57
CA VAL A 106 2.26 -3.49 4.96
C VAL A 106 1.50 -2.81 6.09
N ALA A 107 1.75 -1.52 6.29
CA ALA A 107 0.97 -0.70 7.19
C ALA A 107 -0.09 0.06 6.38
N SER A 108 -1.35 -0.31 6.56
CA SER A 108 -2.49 0.44 6.06
C SER A 108 -2.62 1.73 6.87
N VAL A 109 -2.61 2.86 6.16
CA VAL A 109 -2.89 4.18 6.77
C VAL A 109 -4.39 4.41 6.72
N HIS A 110 -5.05 4.19 7.85
CA HIS A 110 -6.39 4.73 8.06
C HIS A 110 -6.23 6.19 8.47
N GLN A 111 -6.31 7.12 7.51
CA GLN A 111 -6.52 8.52 7.88
C GLN A 111 -7.99 8.66 8.26
N GLY A 112 -8.32 8.30 9.51
CA GLY A 112 -9.57 8.69 10.13
C GLY A 112 -9.63 10.22 10.15
N GLN A 113 -10.26 10.82 9.13
CA GLN A 113 -10.70 12.20 9.19
C GLN A 113 -11.74 12.30 10.30
N GLN A 114 -11.29 12.52 11.53
CA GLN A 114 -12.07 13.34 12.46
C GLN A 114 -12.05 14.75 11.86
N VAL A 115 -12.94 14.99 10.88
CA VAL A 115 -13.49 16.32 10.68
C VAL A 115 -13.99 16.72 12.05
N ARG A 116 -13.25 17.61 12.73
CA ARG A 116 -13.73 18.32 13.91
C ARG A 116 -15.03 18.98 13.48
N GLN A 117 -16.15 18.31 13.78
CA GLN A 117 -17.49 18.83 13.64
C GLN A 117 -17.63 19.92 14.70
N GLY A 118 -17.05 21.08 14.42
CA GLY A 118 -17.15 22.29 15.21
C GLY A 118 -18.56 22.83 15.09
N ARG A 119 -19.48 22.21 15.83
CA ARG A 119 -20.62 22.81 16.52
C ARG A 119 -21.14 24.12 15.91
N ASN A 120 -22.14 23.98 15.04
CA ASN A 120 -22.97 25.07 14.56
C ASN A 120 -23.65 25.76 15.76
N GLY A 121 -23.19 26.95 16.14
CA GLY A 121 -23.76 27.75 17.22
C GLY A 121 -25.00 28.49 16.74
N HIS A 122 -26.17 27.85 16.83
CA HIS A 122 -27.44 28.56 16.87
C HIS A 122 -27.59 29.22 18.27
N GLN A 123 -27.31 30.52 18.35
CA GLN A 123 -27.91 31.41 19.34
C GLN A 123 -28.79 32.35 18.50
N GLY A 124 -30.12 32.24 18.51
CA GLY A 124 -30.96 32.38 19.69
C GLY A 124 -31.39 33.84 19.79
N VAL A 125 -32.29 34.27 18.89
CA VAL A 125 -33.01 35.55 18.99
C VAL A 125 -33.83 35.53 20.27
N SER A 126 -33.60 36.48 21.17
CA SER A 126 -34.52 36.77 22.27
C SER A 126 -34.76 38.27 22.34
N SER A 127 -35.96 38.66 21.95
CA SER A 127 -36.53 39.99 22.13
C SER A 127 -36.77 40.28 23.60
N ARG A 128 -36.34 41.46 24.08
CA ARG A 128 -37.14 42.48 24.79
C ARG A 128 -36.26 43.63 25.24
#